data_AF-A0A2T3MWU2-F1
#
_entry.id   AF-A0A2T3MWU2-F1
#
_cell.length_a   1.000
_cell.length_b   1.000
_cell.length_c   1.000
_cell.angle_alpha   90.00
_cell.angle_beta   90.00
_cell.angle_gamma   90.00
#
_symmetry.space_group_name_H-M   'P 1'
#
loop_
_entity.id
_entity.type
_entity.pdbx_description
1 polymer ?
#
loop_
_entity_poly.entity_id
_entity_poly.type
_entity_poly.pdbx_seq_one_letter_code
_entity_poly.pdbx_strand_id
1 'polypeptide(L)' 'MKQFTITYVVHPHFNIPFKYEITASNEINSIRDAEKALNVRHPEGVSIVTSNEAAL' A
#
# COMPACT_ATOMS: atom_id res chain seq x y z
N MET A 1 13.65 -0.10 11.36
CA MET A 1 12.40 -0.38 10.63
C MET A 1 11.46 0.79 10.86
N LYS A 2 10.74 1.22 9.83
CA LYS A 2 9.87 2.40 9.86
C LYS A 2 8.45 1.97 9.51
N GLN A 3 7.46 2.60 10.12
CA GLN A 3 6.06 2.35 9.81
C GLN A 3 5.66 3.23 8.61
N PHE A 4 4.94 2.65 7.66
CA PHE A 4 4.41 3.31 6.49
C PHE A 4 2.91 3.11 6.44
N THR A 5 2.19 4.15 6.02
CA THR A 5 0.78 4.09 5.64
C THR A 5 0.70 4.15 4.13
N ILE A 6 0.22 3.07 3.53
CA ILE A 6 0.01 2.92 2.10
C ILE A 6 -1.45 3.25 1.78
N THR A 7 -1.68 4.23 0.92
CA THR A 7 -3.01 4.47 0.36
C THR A 7 -3.10 3.74 -0.97
N TYR A 8 -4.11 2.92 -1.16
CA TYR A 8 -4.31 2.15 -2.39
C TYR A 8 -5.77 2.14 -2.83
N VAL A 9 -5.98 1.82 -4.09
CA VAL A 9 -7.30 1.61 -4.70
C VAL A 9 -7.35 0.25 -5.37
N VAL A 10 -8.55 -0.30 -5.56
CA VAL A 10 -8.77 -1.65 -6.07
C VAL A 10 -9.54 -1.55 -7.39
N HIS A 11 -9.13 -2.26 -8.43
CA HIS A 11 -9.85 -2.25 -9.71
C HIS A 11 -11.20 -2.99 -9.60
N PRO A 12 -12.28 -2.55 -10.28
CA PRO A 12 -12.39 -1.31 -11.06
C PRO A 12 -12.75 -0.08 -10.20
N HIS A 13 -12.85 -0.24 -8.88
CA HIS A 13 -13.28 0.79 -7.93
C HIS A 13 -12.16 1.77 -7.54
N PHE A 14 -11.63 2.50 -8.53
CA PHE A 14 -10.56 3.49 -8.35
C PHE A 14 -10.95 4.73 -7.52
N ASN A 15 -12.24 4.93 -7.27
CA ASN A 15 -12.76 6.11 -6.59
C ASN A 15 -12.77 5.97 -5.06
N ILE A 16 -12.40 4.80 -4.52
CA ILE A 16 -12.49 4.50 -3.09
C ILE A 16 -11.08 4.18 -2.57
N PRO A 17 -10.39 5.14 -1.90
CA PRO A 17 -9.08 4.91 -1.33
C PRO A 17 -9.18 4.11 -0.02
N PHE A 18 -8.31 3.10 0.11
CA PHE A 18 -8.10 2.31 1.31
C PHE A 18 -6.72 2.60 1.90
N LYS A 19 -6.55 2.28 3.18
CA LYS A 19 -5.28 2.40 3.89
C LYS A 19 -4.76 1.03 4.27
N TYR A 20 -3.44 0.84 4.17
CA TYR A 20 -2.73 -0.36 4.57
C TYR A 20 -1.46 0.03 5.32
N GLU A 21 -1.34 -0.40 6.57
CA GLU A 21 -0.16 -0.12 7.39
C GLU A 21 0.87 -1.24 7.20
N ILE A 22 2.12 -0.86 6.95
CA ILE A 22 3.21 -1.81 6.78
C ILE A 22 4.49 -1.28 7.40
N THR A 23 5.29 -2.16 7.98
CA THR A 23 6.63 -1.83 8.45
C THR A 23 7.67 -2.24 7.39
N ALA A 24 8.50 -1.29 6.97
CA ALA A 24 9.54 -1.53 5.97
C ALA A 24 10.84 -0.80 6.29
N SER A 25 11.91 -1.12 5.57
CA SER A 25 13.22 -0.46 5.73
C SER A 25 13.28 0.90 5.05
N ASN A 26 12.55 1.09 3.96
CA ASN A 26 12.47 2.30 3.16
C ASN A 26 11.15 2.31 2.36
N GLU A 27 10.87 3.43 1.69
CA GLU A 27 9.64 3.63 0.91
C GLU A 27 9.51 2.66 -0.28
N ILE A 28 10.60 2.34 -0.97
CA ILE A 28 10.57 1.41 -2.11
C ILE A 28 10.11 0.02 -1.65
N ASN A 29 10.65 -0.44 -0.51
CA ASN A 29 10.27 -1.71 0.08
C ASN A 29 8.83 -1.67 0.61
N SER A 30 8.37 -0.57 1.20
CA SER A 30 6.98 -0.48 1.69
C SER A 30 5.98 -0.61 0.56
N ILE A 31 6.22 0.04 -0.58
CA ILE A 31 5.37 -0.06 -1.78
C ILE A 31 5.39 -1.49 -2.32
N ARG A 32 6.57 -2.04 -2.62
CA ARG A 32 6.69 -3.37 -3.22
C ARG A 32 6.06 -4.46 -2.36
N ASP A 33 6.31 -4.42 -1.05
CA ASP A 33 5.83 -5.44 -0.13
C ASP A 33 4.31 -5.27 0.11
N ALA A 34 3.80 -4.03 0.12
CA ALA A 34 2.36 -3.77 0.16
C ALA A 34 1.66 -4.23 -1.12
N GLU A 35 2.18 -3.92 -2.31
CA GLU A 35 1.63 -4.41 -3.58
C GLU A 35 1.54 -5.93 -3.61
N LYS A 36 2.60 -6.62 -3.18
CA LYS A 36 2.62 -8.07 -3.10
C LYS A 36 1.54 -8.60 -2.15
N ALA A 37 1.41 -8.01 -0.96
CA ALA A 37 0.42 -8.43 0.03
C ALA A 37 -1.02 -8.15 -0.42
N LEU A 38 -1.24 -6.99 -1.04
CA LEU A 38 -2.56 -6.53 -1.47
C LEU A 38 -3.05 -7.25 -2.73
N ASN A 39 -2.18 -7.55 -3.70
CA ASN A 39 -2.55 -8.34 -4.89
C ASN A 39 -2.98 -9.78 -4.53
N VAL A 40 -2.50 -10.35 -3.42
CA VAL A 40 -2.99 -11.66 -2.93
C VAL A 40 -4.44 -11.56 -2.42
N ARG A 41 -4.81 -10.42 -1.83
CA ARG A 41 -6.16 -10.16 -1.30
C ARG A 41 -7.13 -9.69 -2.38
N HIS A 42 -6.60 -9.03 -3.40
CA HIS A 42 -7.33 -8.40 -4.51
C HIS A 42 -6.77 -8.91 -5.84
N PRO A 43 -7.13 -10.13 -6.29
CA PRO A 43 -6.70 -10.66 -7.58
C PRO A 43 -7.15 -9.81 -8.77
N GLU A 44 -8.18 -8.97 -8.59
CA GLU A 44 -8.63 -7.95 -9.54
C GLU A 44 -7.60 -6.85 -9.82
N GLY A 45 -6.60 -6.69 -8.94
CA GLY A 45 -5.50 -5.74 -9.06
C GLY A 45 -5.67 -4.51 -8.18
N VAL A 46 -4.56 -4.04 -7.63
CA VAL A 46 -4.48 -2.82 -6.83
C VAL A 46 -3.58 -1.78 -7.49
N SER A 47 -3.78 -0.51 -7.13
CA SER A 47 -2.85 0.56 -7.48
C SER A 47 -2.52 1.36 -6.22
N ILE A 48 -1.22 1.50 -5.94
CA ILE A 48 -0.74 2.33 -4.84
C ILE A 48 -0.81 3.79 -5.26
N VAL A 49 -1.47 4.60 -4.44
CA VAL A 49 -1.63 6.05 -4.66
C VAL A 49 -0.55 6.82 -3.91
N THR A 50 -0.29 6.47 -2.65
CA THR A 50 0.73 7.13 -1.82
C THR A 50 1.38 6.17 -0.84
N SER A 51 2.63 6.41 -0.48
CA SER A 51 3.33 5.79 0.65
C SER A 51 3.85 6.88 1.58
N ASN A 52 3.27 6.98 2.78
CA ASN A 52 3.71 7.95 3.77
C ASN A 52 4.44 7.23 4.90
N GLU A 53 5.69 7.60 5.17
CA GLU A 53 6.34 7.21 6.42
C GLU A 53 5.56 7.86 7.57
N ALA A 54 5.10 7.06 8.52
CA ALA A 54 4.44 7.57 9.70
C ALA A 54 5.46 8.40 10.49
N ALA A 55 5.24 9.71 10.57
CA ALA A 55 6.00 10.56 11.46
C ALA A 55 5.67 10.13 12.90
N LEU A 56 6.69 9.62 13.60
CA LEU A 56 6.64 9.41 15.05
C LEU A 56 6.46 10.74 15.78
#